data_AF-A0AAP3SHH2-F1
#
_entry.id   AF-A0AAP3SHH2-F1
#
_cell.length_a   1.000
_cell.length_b   1.000
_cell.length_c   1.000
_cell.angle_alpha   90.00
_cell.angle_beta   90.00
_cell.angle_gamma   90.00
#
_symmetry.space_group_name_H-M   'P 1'
#
loop_
_entity.id
_entity.type
_entity.pdbx_description
1 polymer ?
#
loop_
_entity_poly.entity_id
_entity_poly.type
_entity_poly.pdbx_seq_one_letter_code
_entity_poly.pdbx_strand_id
1 'polypeptide(L)'
;MTLTITPSDEIIVEGKGGSVSFTVTPSDPTVALKYVPSVEWVKATSGTKETLWNIATNTSKLSREGYIYILDNASLVQLGKITIIQKSTDGEIQENPTVSFNEADVPIFIPFAGNSYMTTPPASSEIDLYTGKFKDTWMDKTIVSSTYFHVGETGNMNLAVVGSNETGNSVVRFKIRDKTYDVTISGPTSKIYGIATIPIKKSGYIRVDMQGVSRSGKSFGDVTGFRIGGQATMGDNHFVTEEKMAEDKLNCYFFRRGASVHWGYTMPEANVEYFYNEVLVTEENVRNSSYYMMNGFSEGYMGIQQTSSGEHTILFSVWSPYSTDNPSDIPEDKRVKLLRKGKNVTVGEFGNEGSGGQSWLHCGWKAGTVYKALVQVKPDGNGNTIYTAYFYADNEWKLIASFLRPDTNTWYKGAHSFLENFDPVNSIYTRSVLYKNQWVRLASGDWKEITTAKFTCDNTGIQGLRYDYSGSVDEKNCGFVLKSFGFSDDHTEYGKIFTRPSSGTAPDIDFKRLENIPSVE
;
A
#
# COMPACT_ATOMS: atom_id res chain seq x y z
N MET A 1 8.98 51.78 -12.44
CA MET A 1 8.67 51.87 -13.88
C MET A 1 7.90 50.64 -14.26
N THR A 2 6.74 50.79 -14.90
CA THR A 2 5.90 49.67 -15.36
C THR A 2 5.89 49.66 -16.88
N LEU A 3 5.97 48.47 -17.47
CA LEU A 3 5.90 48.27 -18.91
C LEU A 3 4.57 47.60 -19.25
N THR A 4 3.91 48.08 -20.29
CA THR A 4 2.81 47.34 -20.94
C THR A 4 3.35 46.75 -22.24
N ILE A 5 3.23 45.43 -22.40
CA ILE A 5 3.66 44.70 -23.60
C ILE A 5 2.41 44.21 -24.32
N THR A 6 2.31 44.45 -25.63
CA THR A 6 1.17 44.01 -26.43
C THR A 6 1.65 43.35 -27.73
N PRO A 7 1.27 42.09 -27.99
CA PRO A 7 0.50 41.18 -27.12
C PRO A 7 1.25 40.83 -25.81
N SER A 8 0.52 40.50 -24.73
CA SER A 8 1.09 40.17 -23.42
C SER A 8 1.73 38.79 -23.32
N ASP A 9 1.53 37.96 -24.35
CA ASP A 9 1.72 36.51 -24.29
C ASP A 9 3.04 36.07 -24.95
N GLU A 10 3.40 34.80 -24.74
CA GLU A 10 4.49 34.13 -25.45
C GLU A 10 4.25 34.15 -26.96
N ILE A 11 5.26 34.59 -27.73
CA ILE A 11 5.14 34.65 -29.19
C ILE A 11 5.58 33.31 -29.77
N ILE A 12 4.62 32.51 -30.22
CA ILE A 12 4.87 31.22 -30.88
C ILE A 12 5.01 31.43 -32.39
N VAL A 13 6.14 30.97 -32.96
CA VAL A 13 6.43 31.04 -34.40
C VAL A 13 6.57 29.62 -34.96
N GLU A 14 5.98 29.37 -36.13
CA GLU A 14 6.12 28.08 -36.82
C GLU A 14 7.54 27.87 -37.37
N GLY A 15 7.92 26.62 -37.63
CA GLY A 15 9.30 26.27 -37.95
C GLY A 15 9.88 26.93 -39.19
N LYS A 16 9.05 27.43 -40.11
CA LYS A 16 9.50 28.15 -41.31
C LYS A 16 10.23 29.46 -41.00
N GLY A 17 10.14 29.97 -39.76
CA GLY A 17 10.64 31.29 -39.41
C GLY A 17 9.68 32.38 -39.83
N GLY A 18 10.00 33.63 -39.53
CA GLY A 18 9.12 34.76 -39.85
C GLY A 18 9.51 36.04 -39.11
N SER A 19 8.63 37.03 -39.16
CA SER A 19 8.79 38.27 -38.41
C SER A 19 7.76 38.33 -37.29
N VAL A 20 8.20 38.74 -36.11
CA VAL A 20 7.35 38.98 -34.94
C VAL A 20 7.38 40.45 -34.59
N SER A 21 6.21 40.98 -34.21
CA SER A 21 6.09 42.36 -33.78
C SER A 21 5.36 42.48 -32.46
N PHE A 22 5.86 43.38 -31.62
CA PHE A 22 5.27 43.70 -30.33
C PHE A 22 5.51 45.17 -30.03
N THR A 23 4.63 45.75 -29.22
CA THR A 23 4.78 47.12 -28.74
C THR A 23 5.04 47.10 -27.24
N VAL A 24 6.05 47.86 -26.80
CA VAL A 24 6.33 48.09 -25.38
C VAL A 24 6.11 49.57 -25.09
N THR A 25 5.22 49.84 -24.15
CA THR A 25 4.93 51.21 -23.70
C THR A 25 5.35 51.38 -22.25
N PRO A 26 6.40 52.18 -21.97
CA PRO A 26 6.77 52.52 -20.60
C PRO A 26 5.76 53.48 -19.98
N SER A 27 5.53 53.33 -18.67
CA SER A 27 4.67 54.24 -17.90
C SER A 27 5.17 55.70 -17.91
N ASP A 28 6.46 55.91 -18.16
CA ASP A 28 7.09 57.20 -18.38
C ASP A 28 7.62 57.27 -19.83
N PRO A 29 7.08 58.15 -20.69
CA PRO A 29 7.44 58.21 -22.11
C PRO A 29 8.85 58.79 -22.36
N THR A 30 9.51 59.35 -21.34
CA THR A 30 10.87 59.89 -21.46
C THR A 30 11.94 58.81 -21.36
N VAL A 31 11.60 57.60 -20.91
CA VAL A 31 12.54 56.50 -20.78
C VAL A 31 12.88 55.90 -22.14
N ALA A 32 14.17 55.97 -22.49
CA ALA A 32 14.71 55.27 -23.64
C ALA A 32 14.91 53.78 -23.31
N LEU A 33 14.33 52.90 -24.12
CA LEU A 33 14.46 51.44 -23.97
C LEU A 33 15.54 50.89 -24.90
N LYS A 34 16.24 49.85 -24.44
CA LYS A 34 17.18 49.05 -25.23
C LYS A 34 16.74 47.59 -25.20
N TYR A 35 16.80 46.91 -26.34
CA TYR A 35 16.38 45.51 -26.43
C TYR A 35 17.56 44.63 -26.81
N VAL A 36 17.68 43.48 -26.15
CA VAL A 36 18.83 42.58 -26.33
C VAL A 36 18.33 41.15 -26.50
N PRO A 37 18.57 40.50 -27.66
CA PRO A 37 18.24 39.10 -27.83
C PRO A 37 19.20 38.22 -27.02
N SER A 38 18.68 37.16 -26.39
CA SER A 38 19.49 36.17 -25.68
C SER A 38 20.13 35.13 -26.60
N VAL A 39 19.74 35.12 -27.88
CA VAL A 39 20.07 34.07 -28.85
C VAL A 39 20.24 34.66 -30.25
N GLU A 40 21.14 34.09 -31.04
CA GLU A 40 21.54 34.65 -32.33
C GLU A 40 20.50 34.48 -33.46
N TRP A 41 19.54 33.59 -33.28
CA TRP A 41 18.47 33.33 -34.27
C TRP A 41 17.28 34.31 -34.16
N VAL A 42 17.34 35.25 -33.21
CA VAL A 42 16.40 36.38 -33.05
C VAL A 42 17.17 37.67 -33.34
N LYS A 43 16.78 38.41 -34.39
CA LYS A 43 17.48 39.64 -34.81
C LYS A 43 16.52 40.79 -35.06
N ALA A 44 16.84 41.97 -34.56
CA ALA A 44 16.07 43.18 -34.87
C ALA A 44 16.17 43.51 -36.36
N THR A 45 15.06 43.91 -36.97
CA THR A 45 15.06 44.40 -38.35
C THR A 45 15.63 45.82 -38.35
N SER A 46 16.66 46.09 -39.16
CA SER A 46 17.32 47.40 -39.18
C SER A 46 16.41 48.48 -39.76
N GLY A 47 16.30 49.61 -39.04
CA GLY A 47 15.54 50.79 -39.48
C GLY A 47 14.20 50.94 -38.75
N THR A 48 14.18 51.88 -37.81
CA THR A 48 13.04 52.40 -37.02
C THR A 48 12.47 51.46 -35.94
N LYS A 49 12.40 52.01 -34.70
CA LYS A 49 11.83 51.49 -33.43
C LYS A 49 11.65 49.97 -33.36
N GLU A 50 12.38 49.33 -32.45
CA GLU A 50 12.58 47.88 -32.19
C GLU A 50 11.29 47.07 -31.88
N THR A 51 10.24 47.23 -32.69
CA THR A 51 8.95 46.55 -32.61
C THR A 51 8.83 45.45 -33.66
N LEU A 52 9.86 45.19 -34.48
CA LEU A 52 9.88 44.14 -35.49
C LEU A 52 11.19 43.34 -35.43
N TRP A 53 11.05 42.02 -35.34
CA TRP A 53 12.16 41.09 -35.14
C TRP A 53 12.05 39.92 -36.11
N ASN A 54 13.17 39.60 -36.77
CA ASN A 54 13.30 38.45 -37.65
C ASN A 54 13.72 37.22 -36.85
N ILE A 55 12.97 36.14 -37.04
CA ILE A 55 13.19 34.83 -36.43
C ILE A 55 13.66 33.90 -37.54
N ALA A 56 14.93 33.48 -37.47
CA ALA A 56 15.50 32.57 -38.44
C ALA A 56 14.73 31.24 -38.45
N THR A 57 14.63 30.59 -39.61
CA THR A 57 13.99 29.26 -39.75
C THR A 57 14.59 28.26 -38.77
N ASN A 58 13.75 27.44 -38.15
CA ASN A 58 14.18 26.31 -37.33
C ASN A 58 14.16 25.04 -38.18
N THR A 59 15.35 24.67 -38.67
CA THR A 59 15.57 23.44 -39.45
C THR A 59 15.90 22.24 -38.56
N SER A 60 15.85 22.40 -37.23
CA SER A 60 16.10 21.31 -36.29
C SER A 60 14.82 20.57 -35.91
N LYS A 61 14.97 19.33 -35.45
CA LYS A 61 13.87 18.49 -34.97
C LYS A 61 13.31 18.92 -33.60
N LEU A 62 13.96 19.90 -32.94
CA LEU A 62 13.58 20.36 -31.60
C LEU A 62 13.02 21.78 -31.68
N SER A 63 11.94 22.05 -30.95
CA SER A 63 11.52 23.43 -30.68
C SER A 63 12.61 24.16 -29.89
N ARG A 64 12.73 25.47 -30.07
CA ARG A 64 13.72 26.29 -29.38
C ARG A 64 13.10 27.53 -28.76
N GLU A 65 13.61 27.93 -27.61
CA GLU A 65 13.17 29.09 -26.84
C GLU A 65 14.27 30.15 -26.79
N GLY A 66 13.87 31.42 -26.90
CA GLY A 66 14.75 32.57 -26.82
C GLY A 66 14.04 33.76 -26.18
N TYR A 67 14.82 34.73 -25.71
CA TYR A 67 14.30 35.92 -25.05
C TYR A 67 14.74 37.19 -25.74
N ILE A 68 13.91 38.22 -25.65
CA ILE A 68 14.31 39.62 -25.87
C ILE A 68 14.19 40.33 -24.52
N TYR A 69 15.33 40.71 -23.95
CA TYR A 69 15.38 41.48 -22.71
C TYR A 69 15.12 42.95 -23.02
N ILE A 70 14.24 43.57 -22.24
CA ILE A 70 13.93 45.00 -22.32
C ILE A 70 14.68 45.66 -21.18
N LEU A 71 15.62 46.53 -21.51
CA LEU A 71 16.50 47.20 -20.58
C LEU A 71 16.23 48.72 -20.61
N ASP A 72 16.47 49.38 -19.48
CA ASP A 72 16.67 50.83 -19.47
C ASP A 72 17.94 51.16 -20.25
N ASN A 73 17.87 52.06 -21.25
CA ASN A 73 19.00 52.30 -22.15
C ASN A 73 20.19 52.97 -21.44
N ALA A 74 19.95 53.75 -20.38
CA ALA A 74 21.01 54.48 -19.67
C ALA A 74 21.71 53.60 -18.63
N SER A 75 20.95 52.88 -17.81
CA SER A 75 21.45 52.08 -16.69
C SER A 75 21.66 50.59 -17.04
N LEU A 76 21.10 50.12 -18.16
CA LEU A 76 21.08 48.71 -18.59
C LEU A 76 20.36 47.77 -17.61
N VAL A 77 19.61 48.31 -16.64
CA VAL A 77 18.77 47.51 -15.74
C VAL A 77 17.66 46.85 -16.54
N GLN A 78 17.42 45.56 -16.28
CA GLN A 78 16.32 44.83 -16.92
C GLN A 78 14.96 45.28 -16.37
N LEU A 79 14.09 45.72 -17.27
CA LEU A 79 12.75 46.21 -16.99
C LEU A 79 11.66 45.20 -17.38
N GLY A 80 11.96 44.27 -18.29
CA GLY A 80 11.03 43.23 -18.75
C GLY A 80 11.69 42.20 -19.66
N LYS A 81 10.92 41.18 -20.08
CA LYS A 81 11.36 40.20 -21.08
C LYS A 81 10.19 39.75 -21.95
N ILE A 82 10.50 39.38 -23.20
CA ILE A 82 9.56 38.74 -24.13
C ILE A 82 10.11 37.35 -24.45
N THR A 83 9.27 36.33 -24.26
CA THR A 83 9.60 34.94 -24.58
C THR A 83 9.16 34.64 -26.01
N ILE A 84 10.07 34.07 -26.81
CA ILE A 84 9.82 33.62 -28.18
C ILE A 84 10.03 32.11 -28.23
N ILE A 85 9.01 31.39 -28.69
CA ILE A 85 9.04 29.94 -28.87
C ILE A 85 8.92 29.64 -30.35
N GLN A 86 9.92 28.96 -30.92
CA GLN A 86 9.89 28.54 -32.32
C GLN A 86 9.70 27.03 -32.43
N LYS A 87 8.56 26.61 -32.98
CA LYS A 87 8.20 25.19 -33.20
C LYS A 87 9.06 24.57 -34.32
N SER A 88 9.25 23.25 -34.30
CA SER A 88 9.88 22.54 -35.42
C SER A 88 8.97 22.48 -36.66
N THR A 89 9.55 22.30 -37.85
CA THR A 89 8.84 22.23 -39.15
C THR A 89 8.22 20.87 -39.45
N ASP A 90 8.64 19.79 -38.80
CA ASP A 90 8.18 18.41 -39.05
C ASP A 90 7.02 17.98 -38.13
N GLY A 91 6.11 18.90 -37.82
CA GLY A 91 5.15 18.77 -36.73
C GLY A 91 4.27 17.51 -36.74
N GLU A 92 4.38 16.70 -35.69
CA GLU A 92 3.31 16.32 -34.76
C GLU A 92 3.96 15.79 -33.47
N ILE A 93 3.26 15.95 -32.35
CA ILE A 93 3.76 15.89 -30.97
C ILE A 93 4.78 14.75 -30.71
N GLN A 94 6.03 15.13 -30.47
CA GLN A 94 6.85 14.54 -29.41
C GLN A 94 7.09 15.63 -28.36
N GLU A 95 6.17 15.78 -27.41
CA GLU A 95 6.68 15.95 -26.04
C GLU A 95 7.22 14.58 -25.68
N ASN A 96 8.54 14.37 -25.80
CA ASN A 96 9.32 13.42 -25.00
C ASN A 96 10.79 13.31 -25.45
N PRO A 97 11.72 13.02 -24.52
CA PRO A 97 11.45 12.28 -23.30
C PRO A 97 11.75 13.09 -22.05
N THR A 98 10.86 12.96 -21.09
CA THR A 98 11.26 12.39 -19.82
C THR A 98 12.35 11.32 -19.97
N VAL A 99 13.62 11.73 -20.15
CA VAL A 99 14.86 10.92 -20.24
C VAL A 99 14.78 9.62 -21.06
N SER A 100 15.47 9.51 -22.20
CA SER A 100 15.54 8.22 -22.92
C SER A 100 16.39 7.22 -22.14
N PHE A 101 15.83 6.04 -21.86
CA PHE A 101 16.54 4.94 -21.20
C PHE A 101 16.50 3.70 -22.08
N ASN A 102 17.60 2.94 -22.08
CA ASN A 102 17.63 1.57 -22.57
C ASN A 102 17.53 0.58 -21.38
N GLU A 103 17.50 -0.72 -21.66
CA GLU A 103 17.39 -1.73 -20.61
C GLU A 103 18.53 -1.70 -19.57
N ALA A 104 19.75 -1.32 -19.97
CA ALA A 104 20.88 -1.24 -19.05
C ALA A 104 20.77 -0.03 -18.09
N ASP A 105 20.10 1.05 -18.50
CA ASP A 105 19.86 2.22 -17.66
C ASP A 105 18.77 1.97 -16.59
N VAL A 106 17.87 1.01 -16.86
CA VAL A 106 16.74 0.61 -16.02
C VAL A 106 16.59 -0.93 -15.98
N PRO A 107 17.55 -1.66 -15.37
CA PRO A 107 17.62 -3.12 -15.48
C PRO A 107 16.57 -3.88 -14.68
N ILE A 108 15.97 -3.25 -13.66
CA ILE A 108 15.02 -3.91 -12.75
C ILE A 108 13.60 -3.69 -13.26
N PHE A 109 12.89 -4.76 -13.58
CA PHE A 109 11.48 -4.71 -13.98
C PHE A 109 10.56 -4.93 -12.78
N ILE A 110 9.65 -3.99 -12.55
CA ILE A 110 8.60 -4.04 -11.54
C ILE A 110 7.29 -4.30 -12.27
N PRO A 111 6.73 -5.52 -12.19
CA PRO A 111 5.50 -5.86 -12.88
C PRO A 111 4.34 -5.00 -12.39
N PHE A 112 3.47 -4.58 -13.30
CA PHE A 112 2.23 -3.90 -12.91
C PHE A 112 1.37 -4.84 -12.04
N ALA A 113 1.29 -6.10 -12.46
CA ALA A 113 0.70 -7.18 -11.68
C ALA A 113 1.45 -7.36 -10.36
N GLY A 114 0.72 -7.52 -9.26
CA GLY A 114 1.29 -7.64 -7.91
C GLY A 114 1.65 -6.32 -7.22
N ASN A 115 1.96 -5.25 -7.96
CA ASN A 115 2.46 -4.00 -7.37
C ASN A 115 1.53 -2.80 -7.56
N SER A 116 0.45 -2.93 -8.34
CA SER A 116 -0.44 -1.81 -8.70
C SER A 116 -1.84 -1.95 -8.10
N TYR A 117 -2.40 -0.82 -7.67
CA TYR A 117 -3.69 -0.74 -6.96
C TYR A 117 -4.52 0.44 -7.46
N MET A 118 -5.85 0.30 -7.44
CA MET A 118 -6.74 1.41 -7.75
C MET A 118 -6.79 2.39 -6.58
N THR A 119 -6.35 3.62 -6.81
CA THR A 119 -6.32 4.68 -5.78
C THR A 119 -7.32 5.79 -6.06
N THR A 120 -7.85 5.91 -7.28
CA THR A 120 -9.00 6.77 -7.58
C THR A 120 -9.88 6.12 -8.66
N PRO A 121 -11.20 5.97 -8.43
CA PRO A 121 -11.79 5.93 -7.09
C PRO A 121 -11.15 4.78 -6.28
N PRO A 122 -10.93 4.98 -4.97
CA PRO A 122 -10.37 3.94 -4.12
C PRO A 122 -11.30 2.72 -4.12
N ALA A 123 -10.71 1.56 -3.94
CA ALA A 123 -11.40 0.28 -3.93
C ALA A 123 -12.20 -0.10 -5.19
N SER A 124 -11.86 0.50 -6.33
CA SER A 124 -12.39 0.10 -7.61
C SER A 124 -11.95 -1.30 -8.03
N SER A 125 -12.85 -2.04 -8.69
CA SER A 125 -12.64 -3.41 -9.15
C SER A 125 -12.01 -3.51 -10.56
N GLU A 126 -11.52 -2.40 -11.12
CA GLU A 126 -10.92 -2.34 -12.47
C GLU A 126 -9.68 -3.22 -12.62
N ILE A 127 -8.89 -3.37 -11.56
CA ILE A 127 -7.77 -4.32 -11.52
C ILE A 127 -8.27 -5.63 -10.91
N ASP A 128 -8.10 -6.72 -11.64
CA ASP A 128 -8.40 -8.07 -11.16
C ASP A 128 -7.50 -8.46 -9.97
N LEU A 129 -8.09 -9.09 -8.96
CA LEU A 129 -7.42 -9.35 -7.69
C LEU A 129 -6.37 -10.46 -7.80
N TYR A 130 -6.56 -11.42 -8.71
CA TYR A 130 -5.70 -12.58 -8.85
C TYR A 130 -4.61 -12.35 -9.90
N THR A 131 -4.99 -11.84 -11.06
CA THR A 131 -4.04 -11.58 -12.16
C THR A 131 -3.28 -10.26 -12.00
N GLY A 132 -3.82 -9.30 -11.23
CA GLY A 132 -3.21 -7.99 -11.04
C GLY A 132 -3.23 -7.09 -12.28
N LYS A 133 -4.03 -7.43 -13.29
CA LYS A 133 -4.18 -6.69 -14.55
C LYS A 133 -5.51 -5.96 -14.61
N PHE A 134 -5.64 -4.97 -15.49
CA PHE A 134 -6.96 -4.41 -15.80
C PHE A 134 -7.89 -5.52 -16.33
N LYS A 135 -9.13 -5.56 -15.85
CA LYS A 135 -10.15 -6.51 -16.30
C LYS A 135 -10.62 -6.24 -17.72
N ASP A 136 -10.70 -4.96 -18.05
CA ASP A 136 -11.16 -4.45 -19.33
C ASP A 136 -10.13 -3.51 -19.95
N THR A 137 -10.40 -3.10 -21.19
CA THR A 137 -9.58 -2.09 -21.86
C THR A 137 -9.58 -0.80 -21.04
N TRP A 138 -8.40 -0.28 -20.69
CA TRP A 138 -8.30 0.95 -19.93
C TRP A 138 -8.72 2.16 -20.78
N MET A 139 -9.87 2.74 -20.43
CA MET A 139 -10.51 3.81 -21.20
C MET A 139 -10.86 5.06 -20.40
N ASP A 140 -10.95 4.94 -19.09
CA ASP A 140 -11.41 6.01 -18.23
C ASP A 140 -10.22 6.89 -17.79
N LYS A 141 -10.32 8.20 -18.04
CA LYS A 141 -9.30 9.18 -17.62
C LYS A 141 -9.43 9.58 -16.15
N THR A 142 -10.56 9.26 -15.52
CA THR A 142 -10.82 9.60 -14.12
C THR A 142 -10.16 8.62 -13.17
N ILE A 143 -9.81 7.42 -13.64
CA ILE A 143 -9.17 6.43 -12.80
C ILE A 143 -7.68 6.70 -12.64
N VAL A 144 -7.18 6.48 -11.42
CA VAL A 144 -5.76 6.51 -11.08
C VAL A 144 -5.40 5.17 -10.45
N SER A 145 -4.38 4.53 -11.00
CA SER A 145 -3.73 3.39 -10.38
C SER A 145 -2.37 3.80 -9.82
N SER A 146 -1.97 3.25 -8.69
CA SER A 146 -0.68 3.53 -8.08
C SER A 146 0.14 2.25 -7.98
N THR A 147 1.38 2.30 -8.45
CA THR A 147 2.35 1.22 -8.33
C THR A 147 3.33 1.53 -7.20
N TYR A 148 3.63 0.53 -6.38
CA TYR A 148 4.47 0.65 -5.19
C TYR A 148 5.66 -0.30 -5.24
N PHE A 149 6.83 0.18 -4.86
CA PHE A 149 8.06 -0.61 -4.73
C PHE A 149 9.02 0.07 -3.76
N HIS A 150 9.83 -0.69 -3.03
CA HIS A 150 10.85 -0.16 -2.13
C HIS A 150 12.20 -0.08 -2.84
N VAL A 151 12.93 1.01 -2.62
CA VAL A 151 14.33 1.15 -3.06
C VAL A 151 15.28 1.15 -1.87
N GLY A 152 16.35 0.35 -1.96
CA GLY A 152 17.24 0.07 -0.82
C GLY A 152 18.21 1.19 -0.47
N GLU A 153 18.58 2.03 -1.44
CA GLU A 153 19.68 2.99 -1.33
C GLU A 153 19.23 4.44 -1.58
N THR A 154 20.12 5.39 -1.29
CA THR A 154 19.95 6.80 -1.68
C THR A 154 20.67 7.10 -2.99
N GLY A 155 20.35 8.23 -3.62
CA GLY A 155 20.96 8.66 -4.88
C GLY A 155 19.94 8.78 -6.02
N ASN A 156 20.42 8.82 -7.25
CA ASN A 156 19.55 8.97 -8.41
C ASN A 156 18.90 7.64 -8.81
N MET A 157 17.59 7.66 -9.05
CA MET A 157 16.81 6.55 -9.59
C MET A 157 16.27 6.91 -10.97
N ASN A 158 16.67 6.17 -11.99
CA ASN A 158 16.02 6.22 -13.29
C ASN A 158 14.70 5.46 -13.23
N LEU A 159 13.64 6.00 -13.82
CA LEU A 159 12.31 5.41 -13.87
C LEU A 159 11.79 5.45 -15.30
N ALA A 160 11.25 4.33 -15.77
CA ALA A 160 10.57 4.17 -17.04
C ALA A 160 9.28 3.36 -16.88
N VAL A 161 8.33 3.55 -17.78
CA VAL A 161 7.14 2.70 -17.93
C VAL A 161 7.33 1.76 -19.12
N VAL A 162 6.79 0.55 -19.02
CA VAL A 162 6.77 -0.44 -20.10
C VAL A 162 5.34 -0.65 -20.54
N GLY A 163 5.07 -0.49 -21.84
CA GLY A 163 3.74 -0.68 -22.37
C GLY A 163 3.62 -0.53 -23.88
N SER A 164 2.40 -0.62 -24.39
CA SER A 164 2.06 -0.46 -25.80
C SER A 164 0.70 0.22 -25.97
N ASN A 165 0.38 0.69 -27.17
CA ASN A 165 -0.97 1.09 -27.53
C ASN A 165 -1.22 0.78 -29.01
N GLU A 166 -1.82 -0.38 -29.28
CA GLU A 166 -2.16 -0.83 -30.63
C GLU A 166 -3.16 0.10 -31.34
N THR A 167 -4.05 0.74 -30.57
CA THR A 167 -5.21 1.44 -31.13
C THR A 167 -4.95 2.91 -31.46
N GLY A 168 -3.75 3.42 -31.19
CA GLY A 168 -3.35 4.80 -31.47
C GLY A 168 -2.33 5.33 -30.46
N ASN A 169 -2.24 6.65 -30.37
CA ASN A 169 -1.40 7.33 -29.39
C ASN A 169 -2.23 7.73 -28.17
N SER A 170 -1.66 7.59 -26.98
CA SER A 170 -2.20 8.10 -25.72
C SER A 170 -1.15 8.91 -24.96
N VAL A 171 -1.59 9.92 -24.23
CA VAL A 171 -0.79 10.62 -23.22
C VAL A 171 -1.21 10.08 -21.86
N VAL A 172 -0.25 9.53 -21.13
CA VAL A 172 -0.41 9.01 -19.77
C VAL A 172 0.43 9.85 -18.82
N ARG A 173 -0.20 10.35 -17.76
CA ARG A 173 0.42 11.12 -16.69
C ARG A 173 0.91 10.21 -15.59
N PHE A 174 2.17 10.36 -15.24
CA PHE A 174 2.80 9.74 -14.09
C PHE A 174 3.06 10.79 -13.03
N LYS A 175 2.65 10.53 -11.79
CA LYS A 175 2.96 11.40 -10.64
C LYS A 175 3.80 10.65 -9.63
N ILE A 176 4.94 11.24 -9.27
CA ILE A 176 5.85 10.73 -8.24
C ILE A 176 6.12 11.89 -7.28
N ARG A 177 5.69 11.73 -6.02
CA ARG A 177 5.67 12.82 -5.03
C ARG A 177 4.88 14.02 -5.61
N ASP A 178 5.46 15.22 -5.61
CA ASP A 178 4.83 16.44 -6.10
C ASP A 178 5.10 16.73 -7.60
N LYS A 179 5.82 15.83 -8.29
CA LYS A 179 6.18 16.01 -9.70
C LYS A 179 5.28 15.17 -10.60
N THR A 180 4.91 15.74 -11.73
CA THR A 180 4.10 15.11 -12.77
C THR A 180 4.87 15.04 -14.09
N TYR A 181 4.61 13.99 -14.84
CA TYR A 181 5.32 13.62 -16.05
C TYR A 181 4.33 13.05 -17.05
N ASP A 182 4.14 13.71 -18.20
CA ASP A 182 3.26 13.22 -19.25
C ASP A 182 4.10 12.43 -20.26
N VAL A 183 3.67 11.21 -20.59
CA VAL A 183 4.38 10.31 -21.49
C VAL A 183 3.44 9.85 -22.59
N THR A 184 3.89 9.98 -23.84
CA THR A 184 3.17 9.44 -25.00
C THR A 184 3.46 7.95 -25.17
N ILE A 185 2.44 7.11 -25.08
CA ILE A 185 2.48 5.66 -25.33
C ILE A 185 1.80 5.36 -26.67
N SER A 186 2.43 4.53 -27.51
CA SER A 186 2.02 4.34 -28.91
C SER A 186 2.55 3.06 -29.54
N GLY A 187 1.77 2.49 -30.45
CA GLY A 187 2.16 1.39 -31.32
C GLY A 187 1.91 0.01 -30.70
N PRO A 188 1.84 -1.04 -31.53
CA PRO A 188 1.35 -2.36 -31.12
C PRO A 188 2.38 -3.19 -30.33
N THR A 189 3.64 -2.77 -30.29
CA THR A 189 4.72 -3.50 -29.63
C THR A 189 5.09 -2.82 -28.32
N SER A 190 5.23 -3.61 -27.25
CA SER A 190 5.65 -3.10 -25.95
C SER A 190 7.06 -2.51 -26.00
N LYS A 191 7.25 -1.34 -25.39
CA LYS A 191 8.51 -0.58 -25.38
C LYS A 191 8.74 0.05 -24.01
N ILE A 192 9.98 0.47 -23.79
CA ILE A 192 10.40 1.29 -22.65
C ILE A 192 10.17 2.76 -23.01
N TYR A 193 9.42 3.46 -22.18
CA TYR A 193 9.26 4.91 -22.23
C TYR A 193 9.82 5.48 -20.93
N GLY A 194 10.89 6.27 -21.03
CA GLY A 194 11.45 6.93 -19.85
C GLY A 194 10.46 7.90 -19.21
N ILE A 195 10.54 8.03 -17.88
CA ILE A 195 9.76 8.96 -17.06
C ILE A 195 10.67 10.00 -16.40
N ALA A 196 11.74 9.62 -15.71
CA ALA A 196 12.63 10.61 -15.10
C ALA A 196 13.86 9.96 -14.48
N THR A 197 14.87 10.78 -14.20
CA THR A 197 15.83 10.51 -13.11
C THR A 197 15.38 11.27 -11.86
N ILE A 198 15.15 10.56 -10.76
CA ILE A 198 14.55 11.06 -9.52
C ILE A 198 15.56 10.94 -8.38
N PRO A 199 15.89 12.02 -7.64
CA PRO A 199 16.74 11.93 -6.47
C PRO A 199 16.00 11.30 -5.29
N ILE A 200 16.54 10.18 -4.80
CA ILE A 200 16.10 9.45 -3.62
C ILE A 200 16.98 9.88 -2.45
N LYS A 201 16.38 10.56 -1.47
CA LYS A 201 17.08 11.11 -0.30
C LYS A 201 17.15 10.13 0.88
N LYS A 202 16.30 9.11 0.86
CA LYS A 202 16.15 8.09 1.89
C LYS A 202 15.64 6.81 1.22
N SER A 203 16.19 5.67 1.63
CA SER A 203 15.65 4.34 1.37
C SER A 203 14.18 4.28 1.83
N GLY A 204 13.34 3.59 1.08
CA GLY A 204 11.90 3.54 1.35
C GLY A 204 11.04 3.24 0.14
N TYR A 205 9.73 3.23 0.38
CA TYR A 205 8.73 3.01 -0.66
C TYR A 205 8.58 4.20 -1.61
N ILE A 206 8.53 3.89 -2.90
CA ILE A 206 8.19 4.80 -3.98
C ILE A 206 6.78 4.47 -4.45
N ARG A 207 5.96 5.51 -4.58
CA ARG A 207 4.62 5.46 -5.19
C ARG A 207 4.66 6.17 -6.54
N VAL A 208 4.21 5.49 -7.58
CA VAL A 208 4.03 6.03 -8.93
C VAL A 208 2.55 5.98 -9.28
N ASP A 209 1.89 7.13 -9.29
CA ASP A 209 0.51 7.24 -9.77
C ASP A 209 0.49 7.31 -11.30
N MET A 210 -0.47 6.64 -11.93
CA MET A 210 -0.66 6.56 -13.37
C MET A 210 -2.10 6.94 -13.73
N GLN A 211 -2.26 7.87 -14.68
CA GLN A 211 -3.56 8.39 -15.11
C GLN A 211 -3.59 8.68 -16.62
N GLY A 212 -4.67 8.34 -17.30
CA GLY A 212 -4.87 8.69 -18.71
C GLY A 212 -5.21 10.19 -18.85
N VAL A 213 -4.58 10.88 -19.80
CA VAL A 213 -4.83 12.32 -20.06
C VAL A 213 -5.61 12.50 -21.35
N SER A 214 -5.06 12.01 -22.45
CA SER A 214 -5.68 12.07 -23.78
C SER A 214 -5.36 10.81 -24.57
N ARG A 215 -6.21 10.48 -25.55
CA ARG A 215 -6.03 9.33 -26.44
C ARG A 215 -6.70 9.61 -27.78
N SER A 216 -6.04 9.19 -28.84
CA SER A 216 -6.58 9.21 -30.21
C SER A 216 -7.31 7.90 -30.54
N GLY A 217 -6.91 6.80 -29.89
CA GLY A 217 -7.46 5.46 -30.06
C GLY A 217 -8.52 5.07 -29.04
N LYS A 218 -8.78 3.75 -28.97
CA LYS A 218 -9.79 3.15 -28.08
C LYS A 218 -9.30 2.94 -26.65
N SER A 219 -8.01 3.05 -26.36
CA SER A 219 -7.44 2.81 -25.02
C SER A 219 -6.35 3.82 -24.66
N PHE A 220 -6.03 3.93 -23.37
CA PHE A 220 -4.83 4.63 -22.88
C PHE A 220 -3.56 3.78 -23.01
N GLY A 221 -3.66 2.55 -23.49
CA GLY A 221 -2.56 1.60 -23.66
C GLY A 221 -2.65 0.41 -22.72
N ASP A 222 -1.80 -0.57 -22.96
CA ASP A 222 -1.53 -1.72 -22.11
C ASP A 222 -0.18 -1.51 -21.42
N VAL A 223 -0.22 -1.17 -20.13
CA VAL A 223 0.98 -0.96 -19.30
C VAL A 223 1.25 -2.23 -18.52
N THR A 224 2.40 -2.85 -18.80
CA THR A 224 2.77 -4.13 -18.19
C THR A 224 3.60 -3.98 -16.93
N GLY A 225 4.21 -2.81 -16.71
CA GLY A 225 4.98 -2.52 -15.52
C GLY A 225 5.88 -1.30 -15.67
N PHE A 226 6.83 -1.19 -14.75
CA PHE A 226 7.81 -0.12 -14.68
C PHE A 226 9.21 -0.71 -14.69
N ARG A 227 10.20 0.07 -15.11
CA ARG A 227 11.61 -0.28 -14.95
C ARG A 227 12.34 0.79 -14.15
N ILE A 228 13.23 0.34 -13.27
CA ILE A 228 14.07 1.22 -12.45
C ILE A 228 15.55 0.87 -12.58
N GLY A 229 16.40 1.86 -12.33
CA GLY A 229 17.86 1.72 -12.28
C GLY A 229 18.53 2.90 -11.60
N GLY A 230 19.86 2.94 -11.62
CA GLY A 230 20.66 4.00 -10.98
C GLY A 230 21.09 3.67 -9.56
N GLN A 231 21.73 4.64 -8.89
CA GLN A 231 22.39 4.46 -7.59
C GLN A 231 21.42 3.98 -6.50
N ALA A 232 20.21 4.55 -6.46
CA ALA A 232 19.23 4.23 -5.42
C ALA A 232 18.71 2.79 -5.47
N THR A 233 18.92 2.09 -6.59
CA THR A 233 18.43 0.72 -6.80
C THR A 233 19.53 -0.33 -6.61
N MET A 234 20.72 0.06 -6.14
CA MET A 234 21.86 -0.84 -5.96
C MET A 234 21.79 -1.68 -4.67
N GLY A 235 20.91 -1.33 -3.74
CA GLY A 235 20.65 -2.10 -2.52
C GLY A 235 19.43 -3.00 -2.63
N ASP A 236 18.92 -3.44 -1.48
CA ASP A 236 17.76 -4.33 -1.41
C ASP A 236 16.47 -3.61 -1.81
N ASN A 237 15.94 -3.99 -2.97
CA ASN A 237 14.69 -3.48 -3.48
C ASN A 237 13.58 -4.50 -3.22
N HIS A 238 12.42 -4.04 -2.75
CA HIS A 238 11.30 -4.92 -2.38
C HIS A 238 10.08 -4.63 -3.24
N PHE A 239 9.64 -5.66 -3.98
CA PHE A 239 8.46 -5.65 -4.82
C PHE A 239 8.08 -7.10 -5.18
N VAL A 240 6.85 -7.28 -5.67
CA VAL A 240 6.38 -8.58 -6.16
C VAL A 240 6.92 -8.84 -7.56
N THR A 241 7.66 -9.93 -7.76
CA THR A 241 8.27 -10.28 -9.06
C THR A 241 7.35 -11.18 -9.91
N GLU A 242 7.61 -11.24 -11.22
CA GLU A 242 6.93 -12.17 -12.13
C GLU A 242 7.20 -13.63 -11.78
N GLU A 243 8.44 -13.95 -11.41
CA GLU A 243 8.84 -15.29 -10.96
C GLU A 243 7.99 -15.73 -9.76
N LYS A 244 7.87 -14.86 -8.76
CA LYS A 244 7.12 -15.17 -7.54
C LYS A 244 5.64 -15.38 -7.80
N MET A 245 5.06 -14.55 -8.66
CA MET A 245 3.67 -14.68 -9.11
C MET A 245 3.41 -16.00 -9.85
N ALA A 246 4.40 -16.55 -10.55
CA ALA A 246 4.26 -17.81 -11.28
C ALA A 246 4.30 -19.05 -10.37
N GLU A 247 4.77 -18.93 -9.12
CA GLU A 247 4.84 -20.05 -8.17
C GLU A 247 3.49 -20.39 -7.52
N ASP A 248 2.54 -19.46 -7.49
CA ASP A 248 1.26 -19.61 -6.78
C ASP A 248 0.08 -19.68 -7.76
N LYS A 249 -0.86 -20.61 -7.54
CA LYS A 249 -2.09 -20.72 -8.35
C LYS A 249 -3.02 -19.52 -8.22
N LEU A 250 -2.91 -18.78 -7.11
CA LEU A 250 -3.60 -17.52 -6.86
C LEU A 250 -2.77 -16.30 -7.31
N ASN A 251 -1.65 -16.56 -8.00
CA ASN A 251 -0.81 -15.58 -8.68
C ASN A 251 -0.37 -14.44 -7.74
N CYS A 252 -0.95 -13.25 -7.85
CA CYS A 252 -0.53 -12.10 -7.07
C CYS A 252 -1.43 -11.79 -5.87
N TYR A 253 -2.49 -12.58 -5.66
CA TYR A 253 -3.53 -12.31 -4.68
C TYR A 253 -2.98 -12.13 -3.26
N PHE A 254 -2.20 -13.09 -2.74
CA PHE A 254 -1.64 -13.01 -1.39
C PHE A 254 -0.61 -11.90 -1.24
N PHE A 255 0.26 -11.74 -2.25
CA PHE A 255 1.29 -10.69 -2.21
C PHE A 255 0.66 -9.29 -2.21
N ARG A 256 -0.49 -9.13 -2.88
CA ARG A 256 -1.28 -7.90 -2.85
C ARG A 256 -2.08 -7.69 -1.58
N ARG A 257 -2.44 -8.74 -0.83
CA ARG A 257 -2.99 -8.60 0.53
C ARG A 257 -1.98 -7.97 1.48
N GLY A 258 -0.69 -8.20 1.27
CA GLY A 258 0.38 -7.68 2.11
C GLY A 258 0.90 -8.71 3.09
N ALA A 259 1.90 -8.31 3.90
CA ALA A 259 2.48 -9.18 4.91
C ALA A 259 1.69 -9.11 6.22
N SER A 260 1.07 -10.22 6.62
CA SER A 260 0.53 -10.36 7.97
C SER A 260 1.67 -10.46 8.99
N VAL A 261 1.45 -9.90 10.17
CA VAL A 261 2.46 -9.86 11.24
C VAL A 261 1.92 -10.45 12.52
N HIS A 262 2.81 -10.95 13.38
CA HIS A 262 2.46 -11.76 14.54
C HIS A 262 3.34 -11.47 15.75
N TRP A 263 2.76 -11.65 16.92
CA TRP A 263 3.48 -11.82 18.18
C TRP A 263 3.40 -13.27 18.62
N GLY A 264 4.53 -13.96 18.72
CA GLY A 264 4.65 -15.24 19.40
C GLY A 264 5.05 -15.05 20.86
N TYR A 265 4.15 -15.32 21.80
CA TYR A 265 4.36 -15.07 23.22
C TYR A 265 5.25 -16.13 23.87
N THR A 266 6.20 -15.71 24.73
CA THR A 266 7.07 -16.63 25.47
C THR A 266 6.29 -17.28 26.63
N MET A 267 5.85 -18.51 26.42
CA MET A 267 5.05 -19.26 27.40
C MET A 267 5.93 -19.89 28.50
N PRO A 268 5.41 -20.05 29.73
CA PRO A 268 6.11 -20.78 30.79
C PRO A 268 6.19 -22.28 30.48
N GLU A 269 7.22 -22.95 31.03
CA GLU A 269 7.36 -24.41 30.97
C GLU A 269 6.41 -25.11 31.97
N ALA A 270 5.10 -24.98 31.74
CA ALA A 270 4.06 -25.59 32.56
C ALA A 270 2.80 -25.86 31.73
N ASN A 271 1.89 -26.67 32.28
CA ASN A 271 0.56 -26.85 31.69
C ASN A 271 -0.25 -25.57 31.85
N VAL A 272 -0.45 -24.86 30.74
CA VAL A 272 -1.30 -23.67 30.67
C VAL A 272 -2.72 -24.08 30.27
N GLU A 273 -3.71 -23.65 31.03
CA GLU A 273 -5.13 -23.91 30.73
C GLU A 273 -5.78 -22.71 30.05
N TYR A 274 -5.44 -21.47 30.45
CA TYR A 274 -6.03 -20.27 29.88
C TYR A 274 -4.99 -19.27 29.38
N PHE A 275 -5.31 -18.60 28.28
CA PHE A 275 -4.61 -17.40 27.83
C PHE A 275 -5.57 -16.22 27.80
N TYR A 276 -5.16 -15.12 28.45
CA TYR A 276 -5.85 -13.83 28.51
C TYR A 276 -5.07 -12.77 27.75
N ASN A 277 -5.76 -11.97 26.95
CA ASN A 277 -5.17 -10.85 26.20
C ASN A 277 -6.20 -9.72 26.06
N GLU A 278 -5.72 -8.49 25.89
CA GLU A 278 -6.54 -7.33 25.61
C GLU A 278 -6.14 -6.70 24.27
N VAL A 279 -7.12 -6.14 23.55
CA VAL A 279 -6.89 -5.46 22.26
C VAL A 279 -7.44 -4.03 22.30
N LEU A 280 -6.69 -3.12 21.71
CA LEU A 280 -7.09 -1.74 21.45
C LEU A 280 -6.79 -1.40 19.98
N VAL A 281 -7.84 -1.06 19.25
CA VAL A 281 -7.75 -0.54 17.87
C VAL A 281 -8.25 0.90 17.88
N THR A 282 -7.42 1.84 17.44
CA THR A 282 -7.78 3.26 17.36
C THR A 282 -8.62 3.56 16.12
N GLU A 283 -9.33 4.70 16.11
CA GLU A 283 -10.26 5.07 15.03
C GLU A 283 -9.60 5.08 13.65
N GLU A 284 -8.37 5.59 13.54
CA GLU A 284 -7.63 5.66 12.28
C GLU A 284 -7.20 4.29 11.73
N ASN A 285 -7.18 3.27 12.60
CA ASN A 285 -6.76 1.91 12.29
C ASN A 285 -7.91 0.93 12.11
N VAL A 286 -9.16 1.33 12.39
CA VAL A 286 -10.36 0.55 12.03
C VAL A 286 -10.52 0.60 10.51
N ARG A 287 -10.20 -0.52 9.85
CA ARG A 287 -10.21 -0.64 8.38
C ARG A 287 -10.94 -1.90 7.96
N ASN A 288 -11.70 -1.81 6.87
CA ASN A 288 -12.29 -2.97 6.23
C ASN A 288 -11.24 -4.03 5.93
N SER A 289 -11.72 -5.26 5.98
CA SER A 289 -10.94 -6.45 5.68
C SER A 289 -9.77 -6.69 6.63
N SER A 290 -9.94 -6.34 7.91
CA SER A 290 -8.89 -6.48 8.93
C SER A 290 -9.24 -7.55 9.94
N TYR A 291 -8.26 -8.37 10.30
CA TYR A 291 -8.35 -9.27 11.44
C TYR A 291 -7.31 -8.89 12.49
N TYR A 292 -7.79 -8.43 13.65
CA TYR A 292 -7.00 -8.15 14.84
C TYR A 292 -7.10 -9.37 15.78
N MET A 293 -6.33 -10.41 15.46
CA MET A 293 -6.39 -11.68 16.16
C MET A 293 -5.71 -11.58 17.53
N MET A 294 -6.46 -11.89 18.58
CA MET A 294 -6.06 -11.68 19.97
C MET A 294 -5.41 -12.91 20.61
N ASN A 295 -6.09 -14.06 20.54
CA ASN A 295 -5.73 -15.26 21.28
C ASN A 295 -5.62 -16.45 20.32
N GLY A 296 -4.43 -16.59 19.73
CA GLY A 296 -4.06 -17.73 18.92
C GLY A 296 -3.58 -18.87 19.79
N PHE A 297 -3.75 -20.08 19.27
CA PHE A 297 -3.22 -21.33 19.83
C PHE A 297 -2.82 -22.24 18.68
N SER A 298 -2.08 -23.31 18.97
CA SER A 298 -1.54 -24.21 17.95
C SER A 298 -2.60 -24.81 17.00
N GLU A 299 -3.85 -24.91 17.45
CA GLU A 299 -4.96 -25.49 16.69
C GLU A 299 -6.05 -24.49 16.31
N GLY A 300 -5.82 -23.18 16.43
CA GLY A 300 -6.85 -22.20 16.09
C GLY A 300 -6.59 -20.78 16.56
N TYR A 301 -7.63 -19.97 16.51
CA TYR A 301 -7.53 -18.54 16.78
C TYR A 301 -8.83 -17.94 17.30
N MET A 302 -8.72 -16.82 18.01
CA MET A 302 -9.82 -15.97 18.41
C MET A 302 -9.44 -14.49 18.28
N GLY A 303 -10.33 -13.65 17.76
CA GLY A 303 -10.13 -12.21 17.79
C GLY A 303 -11.31 -11.42 17.25
N ILE A 304 -11.05 -10.16 16.90
CA ILE A 304 -12.04 -9.24 16.35
C ILE A 304 -11.72 -8.89 14.90
N GLN A 305 -12.74 -8.80 14.07
CA GLN A 305 -12.63 -8.44 12.67
C GLN A 305 -13.45 -7.20 12.35
N GLN A 306 -12.98 -6.45 11.36
CA GLN A 306 -13.86 -5.66 10.51
C GLN A 306 -13.95 -6.35 9.15
N THR A 307 -15.14 -6.86 8.81
CA THR A 307 -15.38 -7.61 7.57
C THR A 307 -15.18 -6.73 6.34
N SER A 308 -15.17 -7.32 5.15
CA SER A 308 -15.13 -6.56 3.89
C SER A 308 -16.34 -5.63 3.73
N SER A 309 -17.50 -6.01 4.29
CA SER A 309 -18.72 -5.19 4.35
C SER A 309 -18.69 -4.13 5.45
N GLY A 310 -17.65 -4.10 6.29
CA GLY A 310 -17.49 -3.14 7.38
C GLY A 310 -18.17 -3.55 8.69
N GLU A 311 -18.68 -4.78 8.79
CA GLU A 311 -19.28 -5.29 10.02
C GLU A 311 -18.22 -5.66 11.05
N HIS A 312 -18.55 -5.44 12.32
CA HIS A 312 -17.66 -5.70 13.45
C HIS A 312 -18.04 -7.02 14.13
N THR A 313 -17.19 -8.02 13.95
CA THR A 313 -17.43 -9.40 14.41
C THR A 313 -16.34 -9.87 15.37
N ILE A 314 -16.69 -10.83 16.22
CA ILE A 314 -15.75 -11.69 16.93
C ILE A 314 -15.73 -13.02 16.18
N LEU A 315 -14.54 -13.58 15.94
CA LEU A 315 -14.35 -14.88 15.31
C LEU A 315 -13.58 -15.80 16.25
N PHE A 316 -13.99 -17.06 16.33
CA PHE A 316 -13.29 -18.12 17.04
C PHE A 316 -13.34 -19.41 16.21
N SER A 317 -12.17 -19.91 15.83
CA SER A 317 -12.01 -21.07 14.94
C SER A 317 -11.05 -22.10 15.53
N VAL A 318 -11.33 -23.37 15.27
CA VAL A 318 -10.50 -24.52 15.65
C VAL A 318 -10.36 -25.43 14.43
N TRP A 319 -9.13 -25.69 14.01
CA TRP A 319 -8.84 -26.64 12.92
C TRP A 319 -9.11 -28.08 13.34
N SER A 320 -9.66 -28.87 12.42
CA SER A 320 -9.73 -30.32 12.55
C SER A 320 -8.30 -30.93 12.59
N PRO A 321 -8.10 -32.11 13.22
CA PRO A 321 -6.89 -32.90 13.00
C PRO A 321 -6.77 -33.47 11.58
N TYR A 322 -7.83 -33.43 10.77
CA TYR A 322 -7.83 -33.93 9.39
C TYR A 322 -7.36 -32.85 8.41
N SER A 323 -6.34 -33.17 7.61
CA SER A 323 -5.77 -32.24 6.64
C SER A 323 -6.59 -32.22 5.35
N THR A 324 -7.37 -31.16 5.15
CA THR A 324 -8.14 -30.88 3.94
C THR A 324 -8.48 -29.40 3.86
N ASP A 325 -8.68 -28.88 2.66
CA ASP A 325 -9.21 -27.54 2.41
C ASP A 325 -10.74 -27.53 2.23
N ASN A 326 -11.37 -28.70 2.19
CA ASN A 326 -12.83 -28.82 2.09
C ASN A 326 -13.38 -29.46 3.37
N PRO A 327 -14.15 -28.73 4.20
CA PRO A 327 -14.65 -29.25 5.48
C PRO A 327 -15.61 -30.44 5.30
N SER A 328 -16.29 -30.53 4.15
CA SER A 328 -17.18 -31.67 3.85
C SER A 328 -16.42 -32.99 3.72
N ASP A 329 -15.12 -32.95 3.44
CA ASP A 329 -14.27 -34.15 3.32
C ASP A 329 -13.77 -34.65 4.68
N ILE A 330 -14.04 -33.93 5.77
CA ILE A 330 -13.63 -34.35 7.11
C ILE A 330 -14.50 -35.53 7.58
N PRO A 331 -13.88 -36.70 7.91
CA PRO A 331 -14.60 -37.82 8.50
C PRO A 331 -15.29 -37.42 9.81
N GLU A 332 -16.47 -37.99 10.09
CA GLU A 332 -17.31 -37.59 11.24
C GLU A 332 -16.58 -37.67 12.58
N ASP A 333 -15.70 -38.66 12.77
CA ASP A 333 -14.88 -38.86 13.97
C ASP A 333 -13.75 -37.83 14.12
N LYS A 334 -13.38 -37.12 13.03
CA LYS A 334 -12.36 -36.06 13.01
C LYS A 334 -12.96 -34.65 13.00
N ARG A 335 -14.28 -34.50 12.93
CA ARG A 335 -14.94 -33.19 12.94
C ARG A 335 -14.81 -32.51 14.29
N VAL A 336 -14.63 -31.20 14.27
CA VAL A 336 -14.71 -30.35 15.46
C VAL A 336 -16.17 -30.32 15.91
N LYS A 337 -16.43 -30.65 17.19
CA LYS A 337 -17.80 -30.77 17.73
C LYS A 337 -18.13 -29.58 18.61
N LEU A 338 -19.27 -28.95 18.39
CA LEU A 338 -19.79 -27.90 19.26
C LEU A 338 -20.28 -28.51 20.58
N LEU A 339 -19.79 -28.00 21.71
CA LEU A 339 -20.20 -28.39 23.06
C LEU A 339 -21.08 -27.34 23.74
N ARG A 340 -20.71 -26.06 23.59
CA ARG A 340 -21.46 -24.92 24.13
C ARG A 340 -21.46 -23.78 23.12
N LYS A 341 -22.55 -23.04 23.06
CA LYS A 341 -22.75 -21.90 22.16
C LYS A 341 -23.28 -20.71 22.94
N GLY A 342 -22.63 -19.56 22.76
CA GLY A 342 -23.08 -18.30 23.36
C GLY A 342 -24.35 -17.75 22.74
N LYS A 343 -25.04 -16.90 23.49
CA LYS A 343 -26.21 -16.16 22.98
C LYS A 343 -25.83 -15.35 21.73
N ASN A 344 -26.65 -15.45 20.69
CA ASN A 344 -26.49 -14.77 19.38
C ASN A 344 -25.22 -15.16 18.59
N VAL A 345 -24.49 -16.19 19.01
CA VAL A 345 -23.35 -16.70 18.27
C VAL A 345 -23.84 -17.59 17.13
N THR A 346 -23.28 -17.40 15.95
CA THR A 346 -23.47 -18.30 14.81
C THR A 346 -22.31 -19.29 14.77
N VAL A 347 -22.59 -20.54 14.39
CA VAL A 347 -21.59 -21.62 14.28
C VAL A 347 -21.64 -22.19 12.88
N GLY A 348 -20.48 -22.55 12.35
CA GLY A 348 -20.35 -23.20 11.05
C GLY A 348 -19.00 -23.91 10.92
N GLU A 349 -18.64 -24.21 9.68
CA GLU A 349 -17.37 -24.84 9.31
C GLU A 349 -16.58 -23.88 8.41
N PHE A 350 -15.27 -24.12 8.27
CA PHE A 350 -14.39 -23.34 7.39
C PHE A 350 -13.42 -24.25 6.61
N GLY A 351 -12.85 -23.72 5.54
CA GLY A 351 -11.98 -24.40 4.57
C GLY A 351 -11.04 -23.45 3.83
N ASN A 352 -10.30 -23.97 2.84
CA ASN A 352 -9.30 -23.29 2.00
C ASN A 352 -8.02 -22.80 2.70
N GLU A 353 -7.88 -23.07 3.99
CA GLU A 353 -6.72 -22.74 4.81
C GLU A 353 -6.47 -23.86 5.85
N GLY A 354 -6.60 -25.10 5.39
CA GLY A 354 -7.07 -26.18 6.27
C GLY A 354 -8.58 -26.04 6.52
N SER A 355 -9.14 -26.96 7.32
CA SER A 355 -10.59 -26.99 7.59
C SER A 355 -10.90 -27.28 9.04
N GLY A 356 -12.05 -26.81 9.52
CA GLY A 356 -12.45 -26.99 10.92
C GLY A 356 -13.79 -26.36 11.27
N GLY A 357 -14.03 -26.20 12.57
CA GLY A 357 -15.21 -25.54 13.12
C GLY A 357 -14.93 -24.08 13.43
N GLN A 358 -15.89 -23.20 13.13
CA GLN A 358 -15.82 -21.78 13.47
C GLN A 358 -17.10 -21.28 14.11
N SER A 359 -16.98 -20.18 14.84
CA SER A 359 -18.09 -19.46 15.43
C SER A 359 -17.85 -17.96 15.35
N TRP A 360 -18.91 -17.19 15.14
CA TRP A 360 -18.81 -15.73 15.09
C TRP A 360 -20.00 -15.03 15.73
N LEU A 361 -19.74 -13.82 16.24
CA LEU A 361 -20.74 -12.96 16.85
C LEU A 361 -20.62 -11.56 16.27
N HIS A 362 -21.71 -11.04 15.70
CA HIS A 362 -21.82 -9.62 15.37
C HIS A 362 -22.01 -8.84 16.67
N CYS A 363 -20.96 -8.14 17.11
CA CYS A 363 -20.94 -7.49 18.42
C CYS A 363 -20.85 -5.96 18.35
N GLY A 364 -20.59 -5.40 17.16
CA GLY A 364 -20.51 -3.94 17.00
C GLY A 364 -19.41 -3.32 17.86
N TRP A 365 -18.27 -4.01 18.01
CA TRP A 365 -17.13 -3.49 18.79
C TRP A 365 -16.73 -2.09 18.31
N LYS A 366 -16.18 -1.25 19.19
CA LYS A 366 -15.93 0.17 18.91
C LYS A 366 -14.45 0.47 18.93
N ALA A 367 -14.01 1.32 18.00
CA ALA A 367 -12.69 1.92 18.05
C ALA A 367 -12.44 2.60 19.41
N GLY A 368 -11.17 2.63 19.85
CA GLY A 368 -10.76 3.26 21.10
C GLY A 368 -11.20 2.51 22.37
N THR A 369 -11.93 1.41 22.24
CA THR A 369 -12.37 0.59 23.38
C THR A 369 -11.43 -0.59 23.57
N VAL A 370 -11.05 -0.86 24.82
CA VAL A 370 -10.25 -2.04 25.18
C VAL A 370 -11.19 -3.23 25.34
N TYR A 371 -11.02 -4.23 24.48
CA TYR A 371 -11.72 -5.51 24.59
C TYR A 371 -10.79 -6.58 25.17
N LYS A 372 -11.38 -7.57 25.85
CA LYS A 372 -10.62 -8.65 26.50
C LYS A 372 -11.07 -9.98 25.94
N ALA A 373 -10.13 -10.88 25.70
CA ALA A 373 -10.40 -12.24 25.28
C ALA A 373 -9.71 -13.23 26.22
N LEU A 374 -10.40 -14.33 26.47
CA LEU A 374 -9.92 -15.44 27.28
C LEU A 374 -10.23 -16.73 26.53
N VAL A 375 -9.20 -17.50 26.22
CA VAL A 375 -9.34 -18.83 25.60
C VAL A 375 -8.84 -19.89 26.57
N GLN A 376 -9.65 -20.92 26.78
CA GLN A 376 -9.30 -22.13 27.50
C GLN A 376 -8.89 -23.23 26.51
N VAL A 377 -7.83 -23.97 26.84
CA VAL A 377 -7.45 -25.22 26.16
C VAL A 377 -7.25 -26.28 27.22
N LYS A 378 -8.09 -27.32 27.21
CA LYS A 378 -8.12 -28.35 28.26
C LYS A 378 -8.30 -29.75 27.67
N PRO A 379 -7.36 -30.69 27.91
CA PRO A 379 -7.57 -32.08 27.52
C PRO A 379 -8.71 -32.70 28.33
N ASP A 380 -9.54 -33.51 27.70
CA ASP A 380 -10.72 -34.13 28.32
C ASP A 380 -10.41 -35.44 29.06
N GLY A 381 -9.18 -35.95 28.94
CA GLY A 381 -8.74 -37.23 29.50
C GLY A 381 -9.11 -38.46 28.67
N ASN A 382 -9.81 -38.29 27.56
CA ASN A 382 -10.32 -39.35 26.66
C ASN A 382 -9.72 -39.25 25.24
N GLY A 383 -8.60 -38.54 25.08
CA GLY A 383 -7.93 -38.37 23.79
C GLY A 383 -8.44 -37.19 22.96
N ASN A 384 -9.24 -36.29 23.54
CA ASN A 384 -9.70 -35.06 22.91
C ASN A 384 -9.25 -33.82 23.70
N THR A 385 -9.29 -32.67 23.05
CA THR A 385 -9.05 -31.37 23.70
C THR A 385 -10.26 -30.46 23.49
N ILE A 386 -10.68 -29.78 24.55
CA ILE A 386 -11.76 -28.80 24.53
C ILE A 386 -11.15 -27.38 24.48
N TYR A 387 -11.67 -26.57 23.57
CA TYR A 387 -11.29 -25.19 23.34
C TYR A 387 -12.50 -24.30 23.63
N THR A 388 -12.41 -23.40 24.61
CA THR A 388 -13.53 -22.52 24.98
C THR A 388 -13.13 -21.06 24.91
N ALA A 389 -13.86 -20.28 24.14
CA ALA A 389 -13.60 -18.86 23.92
C ALA A 389 -14.61 -17.97 24.67
N TYR A 390 -14.09 -16.99 25.41
CA TYR A 390 -14.87 -15.94 26.09
C TYR A 390 -14.39 -14.56 25.65
N PHE A 391 -15.33 -13.65 25.46
CA PHE A 391 -15.06 -12.27 25.07
C PHE A 391 -15.71 -11.31 26.06
N TYR A 392 -14.97 -10.32 26.54
CA TYR A 392 -15.47 -9.31 27.46
C TYR A 392 -15.88 -8.05 26.70
N ALA A 393 -17.18 -7.75 26.73
CA ALA A 393 -17.77 -6.54 26.17
C ALA A 393 -19.00 -6.14 27.00
N ASP A 394 -19.40 -4.87 26.94
CA ASP A 394 -20.55 -4.34 27.69
C ASP A 394 -20.49 -4.62 29.20
N ASN A 395 -19.27 -4.63 29.76
CA ASN A 395 -18.98 -4.97 31.15
C ASN A 395 -19.35 -6.41 31.58
N GLU A 396 -19.50 -7.33 30.63
CA GLU A 396 -19.76 -8.74 30.90
C GLU A 396 -18.91 -9.69 30.06
N TRP A 397 -18.61 -10.86 30.61
CA TRP A 397 -18.03 -11.95 29.84
C TRP A 397 -19.14 -12.67 29.07
N LYS A 398 -18.94 -12.81 27.76
CA LYS A 398 -19.80 -13.54 26.84
C LYS A 398 -19.10 -14.82 26.42
N LEU A 399 -19.78 -15.96 26.50
CA LEU A 399 -19.35 -17.19 25.84
C LEU A 399 -19.44 -16.96 24.32
N ILE A 400 -18.42 -17.35 23.57
CA ILE A 400 -18.50 -17.44 22.10
C ILE A 400 -18.88 -18.87 21.73
N ALA A 401 -17.95 -19.82 21.86
CA ALA A 401 -18.25 -21.23 21.74
C ALA A 401 -17.28 -22.07 22.58
N SER A 402 -17.66 -23.32 22.82
CA SER A 402 -16.80 -24.38 23.29
C SER A 402 -16.80 -25.49 22.23
N PHE A 403 -15.62 -25.82 21.71
CA PHE A 403 -15.42 -26.82 20.68
C PHE A 403 -14.56 -27.97 21.21
N LEU A 404 -14.93 -29.21 20.89
CA LEU A 404 -14.11 -30.39 21.09
C LEU A 404 -13.37 -30.71 19.78
N ARG A 405 -12.04 -30.80 19.86
CA ARG A 405 -11.18 -31.30 18.78
C ARG A 405 -10.81 -32.76 19.06
N PRO A 406 -11.21 -33.72 18.20
CA PRO A 406 -10.83 -35.12 18.34
C PRO A 406 -9.31 -35.35 18.19
N ASP A 407 -8.85 -36.52 18.61
CA ASP A 407 -7.46 -37.00 18.45
C ASP A 407 -6.39 -35.99 18.86
N THR A 408 -6.67 -35.27 19.94
CA THR A 408 -5.82 -34.19 20.43
C THR A 408 -5.74 -34.32 21.94
N ASN A 409 -4.54 -34.28 22.50
CA ASN A 409 -4.35 -34.30 23.94
C ASN A 409 -3.31 -33.25 24.32
N THR A 410 -3.76 -32.01 24.48
CA THR A 410 -2.87 -30.87 24.73
C THR A 410 -3.46 -29.85 25.69
N TRP A 411 -2.56 -29.22 26.42
CA TRP A 411 -2.77 -27.93 27.08
C TRP A 411 -2.48 -26.79 26.11
N TYR A 412 -2.72 -25.55 26.53
CA TYR A 412 -2.52 -24.37 25.70
C TYR A 412 -1.07 -24.27 25.20
N LYS A 413 -0.90 -24.25 23.87
CA LYS A 413 0.39 -24.04 23.20
C LYS A 413 0.25 -23.01 22.08
N GLY A 414 1.39 -22.45 21.69
CA GLY A 414 1.45 -21.51 20.57
C GLY A 414 0.65 -20.23 20.79
N ALA A 415 0.67 -19.66 22.00
CA ALA A 415 0.00 -18.39 22.27
C ALA A 415 0.56 -17.30 21.35
N HIS A 416 -0.31 -16.70 20.55
CA HIS A 416 0.09 -15.64 19.62
C HIS A 416 -1.05 -14.65 19.36
N SER A 417 -0.70 -13.51 18.77
CA SER A 417 -1.63 -12.53 18.18
C SER A 417 -1.17 -12.20 16.78
N PHE A 418 -2.05 -11.76 15.90
CA PHE A 418 -1.66 -11.30 14.57
C PHE A 418 -2.51 -10.14 14.05
N LEU A 419 -1.98 -9.44 13.06
CA LEU A 419 -2.67 -8.42 12.29
C LEU A 419 -2.63 -8.84 10.83
N GLU A 420 -3.82 -9.04 10.25
CA GLU A 420 -4.00 -9.52 8.89
C GLU A 420 -4.90 -8.56 8.09
N ASN A 421 -4.62 -8.47 6.80
CA ASN A 421 -5.52 -7.95 5.78
C ASN A 421 -5.98 -9.11 4.88
N PHE A 422 -7.29 -9.29 4.72
CA PHE A 422 -7.85 -10.34 3.87
C PHE A 422 -8.39 -9.84 2.53
N ASP A 423 -8.12 -8.58 2.17
CA ASP A 423 -8.52 -8.02 0.87
C ASP A 423 -7.35 -7.24 0.22
N PRO A 424 -6.85 -7.67 -0.96
CA PRO A 424 -5.80 -6.97 -1.69
C PRO A 424 -6.02 -5.47 -1.85
N VAL A 425 -7.27 -5.07 -2.07
CA VAL A 425 -7.64 -3.68 -2.36
C VAL A 425 -7.35 -2.74 -1.18
N ASN A 426 -7.50 -3.25 0.03
CA ASN A 426 -7.32 -2.47 1.25
C ASN A 426 -5.88 -2.51 1.78
N SER A 427 -4.94 -3.17 1.10
CA SER A 427 -3.54 -3.27 1.55
C SER A 427 -2.74 -1.97 1.37
N ILE A 428 -3.30 -0.99 0.67
CA ILE A 428 -2.72 0.36 0.49
C ILE A 428 -2.95 1.27 1.71
N TYR A 429 -3.69 0.79 2.71
CA TYR A 429 -3.94 1.50 3.96
C TYR A 429 -3.24 0.80 5.11
N THR A 430 -2.38 1.55 5.80
CA THR A 430 -1.71 1.07 7.01
C THR A 430 -2.72 0.73 8.10
N ARG A 431 -2.40 -0.31 8.87
CA ARG A 431 -3.15 -0.75 10.04
C ARG A 431 -2.20 -0.90 11.22
N SER A 432 -2.71 -0.67 12.41
CA SER A 432 -2.00 -0.83 13.66
C SER A 432 -2.94 -1.31 14.75
N VAL A 433 -2.42 -2.10 15.69
CA VAL A 433 -3.17 -2.63 16.82
C VAL A 433 -2.27 -2.78 18.04
N LEU A 434 -2.79 -2.42 19.21
CA LEU A 434 -2.14 -2.63 20.49
C LEU A 434 -2.73 -3.87 21.18
N TYR A 435 -1.86 -4.83 21.52
CA TYR A 435 -2.17 -5.96 22.38
C TYR A 435 -1.54 -5.76 23.75
N LYS A 436 -2.32 -5.79 24.83
CA LYS A 436 -1.83 -5.49 26.18
C LYS A 436 -2.25 -6.53 27.20
N ASN A 437 -1.58 -6.49 28.36
CA ASN A 437 -1.95 -7.26 29.55
C ASN A 437 -2.04 -8.77 29.32
N GLN A 438 -1.04 -9.38 28.66
CA GLN A 438 -1.01 -10.82 28.44
C GLN A 438 -0.78 -11.59 29.74
N TRP A 439 -1.68 -12.52 30.05
CA TRP A 439 -1.58 -13.41 31.21
C TRP A 439 -1.96 -14.84 30.83
N VAL A 440 -1.31 -15.80 31.46
CA VAL A 440 -1.69 -17.21 31.36
C VAL A 440 -2.09 -17.74 32.73
N ARG A 441 -3.11 -18.60 32.76
CA ARG A 441 -3.47 -19.35 33.97
C ARG A 441 -3.05 -20.80 33.80
N LEU A 442 -2.24 -21.29 34.73
CA LEU A 442 -1.79 -22.66 34.76
C LEU A 442 -2.93 -23.60 35.18
N ALA A 443 -2.81 -24.88 34.84
CA ALA A 443 -3.72 -25.92 35.32
C ALA A 443 -3.71 -26.06 36.87
N SER A 444 -2.62 -25.62 37.54
CA SER A 444 -2.56 -25.51 39.01
C SER A 444 -3.48 -24.42 39.57
N GLY A 445 -3.89 -23.47 38.73
CA GLY A 445 -4.70 -22.32 39.08
C GLY A 445 -3.91 -21.00 39.22
N ASP A 446 -2.57 -21.06 39.15
CA ASP A 446 -1.69 -19.90 39.26
C ASP A 446 -1.73 -19.02 38.01
N TRP A 447 -1.69 -17.71 38.20
CA TRP A 447 -1.52 -16.73 37.12
C TRP A 447 -0.03 -16.43 36.89
N LYS A 448 0.37 -16.33 35.62
CA LYS A 448 1.70 -15.88 35.20
C LYS A 448 1.56 -14.78 34.16
N GLU A 449 2.23 -13.66 34.39
CA GLU A 449 2.26 -12.58 33.41
C GLU A 449 3.21 -12.93 32.27
N ILE A 450 2.80 -12.61 31.05
CA ILE A 450 3.64 -12.73 29.86
C ILE A 450 4.11 -11.34 29.46
N THR A 451 5.43 -11.13 29.49
CA THR A 451 6.06 -9.85 29.17
C THR A 451 6.98 -9.90 27.96
N THR A 452 7.24 -11.08 27.39
CA THR A 452 8.16 -11.27 26.26
C THR A 452 7.41 -11.84 25.06
N ALA A 453 7.66 -11.27 23.88
CA ALA A 453 7.10 -11.73 22.61
C ALA A 453 8.14 -11.67 21.48
N LYS A 454 8.05 -12.62 20.55
CA LYS A 454 8.80 -12.65 19.31
C LYS A 454 7.97 -12.09 18.17
N PHE A 455 8.50 -11.09 17.47
CA PHE A 455 7.89 -10.57 16.24
C PHE A 455 8.14 -11.53 15.07
N THR A 456 7.12 -11.83 14.28
CA THR A 456 7.26 -12.58 13.01
C THR A 456 6.33 -12.01 11.95
N CYS A 457 6.61 -12.29 10.68
CA CYS A 457 5.72 -12.01 9.56
C CYS A 457 5.40 -13.31 8.80
N ASP A 458 4.40 -13.27 7.93
CA ASP A 458 4.07 -14.38 7.05
C ASP A 458 5.10 -14.53 5.91
N ASN A 459 4.85 -15.50 5.03
CA ASN A 459 5.73 -15.80 3.91
C ASN A 459 5.90 -14.62 2.92
N THR A 460 4.88 -13.75 2.78
CA THR A 460 4.98 -12.54 1.94
C THR A 460 6.04 -11.59 2.47
N GLY A 461 6.09 -11.42 3.81
CA GLY A 461 7.11 -10.62 4.47
C GLY A 461 8.48 -11.31 4.50
N ILE A 462 8.55 -12.61 4.83
CA ILE A 462 9.81 -13.38 4.88
C ILE A 462 10.55 -13.35 3.54
N GLN A 463 9.82 -13.38 2.42
CA GLN A 463 10.40 -13.32 1.09
C GLN A 463 10.76 -11.90 0.64
N GLY A 464 10.48 -10.88 1.45
CA GLY A 464 10.78 -9.48 1.13
C GLY A 464 9.97 -8.92 -0.04
N LEU A 465 8.78 -9.49 -0.34
CA LEU A 465 7.90 -8.98 -1.41
C LEU A 465 7.14 -7.73 -0.95
N ARG A 466 6.82 -7.70 0.34
CA ARG A 466 6.25 -6.58 1.08
C ARG A 466 7.15 -6.34 2.28
N TYR A 467 7.47 -5.09 2.54
CA TYR A 467 8.49 -4.68 3.53
C TYR A 467 7.95 -3.61 4.49
N ASP A 468 6.66 -3.31 4.39
CA ASP A 468 5.91 -2.30 5.12
C ASP A 468 5.27 -2.85 6.39
N TYR A 469 6.09 -3.35 7.31
CA TYR A 469 5.61 -3.98 8.55
C TYR A 469 6.55 -3.78 9.73
N SER A 470 6.02 -3.62 10.93
CA SER A 470 6.82 -3.44 12.13
C SER A 470 6.13 -3.93 13.41
N GLY A 471 6.96 -4.17 14.42
CA GLY A 471 6.54 -4.46 15.78
C GLY A 471 7.22 -3.51 16.76
N SER A 472 6.50 -3.06 17.78
CA SER A 472 7.07 -2.21 18.83
C SER A 472 6.40 -2.44 20.19
N VAL A 473 6.94 -1.80 21.23
CA VAL A 473 6.37 -1.78 22.58
C VAL A 473 5.79 -0.41 22.84
N ASP A 474 4.55 -0.36 23.32
CA ASP A 474 3.96 0.82 23.92
C ASP A 474 4.22 0.79 25.43
N GLU A 475 5.29 1.48 25.83
CA GLU A 475 5.73 1.59 27.23
C GLU A 475 4.65 2.22 28.12
N LYS A 476 3.86 3.16 27.60
CA LYS A 476 2.84 3.89 28.36
C LYS A 476 1.66 2.99 28.70
N ASN A 477 1.29 2.09 27.79
CA ASN A 477 0.16 1.18 27.96
C ASN A 477 0.57 -0.24 28.34
N CYS A 478 1.86 -0.49 28.56
CA CYS A 478 2.44 -1.79 28.86
C CYS A 478 1.95 -2.86 27.86
N GLY A 479 2.16 -2.62 26.56
CA GLY A 479 1.66 -3.52 25.52
C GLY A 479 2.55 -3.60 24.29
N PHE A 480 2.21 -4.50 23.38
CA PHE A 480 2.90 -4.72 22.12
C PHE A 480 2.06 -4.20 20.96
N VAL A 481 2.69 -3.52 20.00
CA VAL A 481 2.03 -2.95 18.82
C VAL A 481 2.45 -3.72 17.58
N LEU A 482 1.48 -4.19 16.80
CA LEU A 482 1.72 -4.62 15.42
C LEU A 482 1.29 -3.53 14.47
N LYS A 483 2.09 -3.26 13.45
CA LYS A 483 1.77 -2.35 12.35
C LYS A 483 2.15 -3.01 11.02
N SER A 484 1.27 -2.93 10.02
CA SER A 484 1.54 -3.44 8.68
C SER A 484 0.74 -2.68 7.62
N PHE A 485 1.04 -2.94 6.35
CA PHE A 485 0.37 -2.44 5.16
C PHE A 485 0.57 -0.94 4.89
N GLY A 486 0.04 -0.49 3.75
CA GLY A 486 0.05 0.91 3.33
C GLY A 486 1.36 1.43 2.76
N PHE A 487 2.31 0.53 2.49
CA PHE A 487 3.60 0.88 1.89
C PHE A 487 4.36 1.93 2.70
N SER A 488 4.29 1.82 4.03
CA SER A 488 5.10 2.62 4.94
C SER A 488 6.55 2.16 4.96
N ASP A 489 7.48 3.06 5.30
CA ASP A 489 8.89 2.71 5.50
C ASP A 489 9.17 2.01 6.84
N ASP A 490 8.15 1.72 7.65
CA ASP A 490 8.35 1.07 8.95
C ASP A 490 8.72 -0.40 8.75
N HIS A 491 9.86 -0.81 9.32
CA HIS A 491 10.36 -2.18 9.24
C HIS A 491 10.77 -2.74 10.61
N THR A 492 10.57 -4.03 10.83
CA THR A 492 11.16 -4.78 11.95
C THR A 492 11.62 -6.15 11.51
N GLU A 493 12.87 -6.47 11.83
CA GLU A 493 13.48 -7.76 11.50
C GLU A 493 12.68 -8.94 12.06
N TYR A 494 12.55 -9.97 11.22
CA TYR A 494 11.91 -11.22 11.59
C TYR A 494 12.61 -11.86 12.79
N GLY A 495 11.83 -12.34 13.76
CA GLY A 495 12.34 -13.05 14.93
C GLY A 495 12.85 -12.13 16.05
N LYS A 496 12.78 -10.80 15.89
CA LYS A 496 13.16 -9.87 16.95
C LYS A 496 12.32 -10.09 18.21
N ILE A 497 12.99 -10.16 19.35
CA ILE A 497 12.37 -10.30 20.67
C ILE A 497 12.11 -8.92 21.26
N PHE A 498 10.94 -8.74 21.84
CA PHE A 498 10.52 -7.54 22.56
C PHE A 498 10.08 -7.92 23.97
N THR A 499 10.34 -7.00 24.91
CA THR A 499 9.89 -7.12 26.29
C THR A 499 9.10 -5.87 26.64
N ARG A 500 7.87 -6.04 27.11
CA ARG A 500 7.05 -4.94 27.64
C ARG A 500 7.20 -4.80 29.15
N PRO A 501 6.92 -3.63 29.74
CA PRO A 501 6.78 -3.51 31.19
C PRO A 501 5.73 -4.47 31.75
N SER A 502 5.99 -4.98 32.95
CA SER A 502 5.04 -5.77 33.73
C SER A 502 3.92 -4.87 34.26
N SER A 503 2.69 -5.36 34.17
CA SER A 503 1.50 -4.75 34.79
C SER A 503 1.33 -5.22 36.24
N GLY A 504 1.86 -6.40 36.60
CA GLY A 504 1.91 -6.95 37.94
C GLY A 504 0.56 -7.39 38.54
N THR A 505 -0.56 -7.09 37.88
CA THR A 505 -1.91 -7.40 38.36
C THR A 505 -2.59 -8.38 37.42
N ALA A 506 -2.81 -9.61 37.91
CA ALA A 506 -3.55 -10.62 37.17
C ALA A 506 -5.01 -10.19 36.93
N PRO A 507 -5.65 -10.64 35.84
CA PRO A 507 -7.05 -10.34 35.59
C PRO A 507 -7.94 -10.99 36.67
N ASP A 508 -8.90 -10.21 37.18
CA ASP A 508 -9.93 -10.69 38.11
C ASP A 508 -11.06 -11.36 37.33
N ILE A 509 -11.13 -12.70 37.39
CA ILE A 509 -12.06 -13.52 36.62
C ILE A 509 -12.76 -14.52 37.55
N ASP A 510 -14.08 -14.41 37.61
CA ASP A 510 -14.94 -15.41 38.23
C ASP A 510 -15.16 -16.59 37.27
N PHE A 511 -14.28 -17.59 37.36
CA PHE A 511 -14.33 -18.80 36.53
C PHE A 511 -15.62 -19.60 36.72
N LYS A 512 -16.18 -19.63 37.95
CA LYS A 512 -17.46 -20.30 38.18
C LYS A 512 -18.58 -19.62 37.40
N ARG A 513 -18.55 -18.29 37.32
CA ARG A 513 -19.51 -17.54 36.49
C ARG A 513 -19.33 -17.84 35.01
N LEU A 514 -18.10 -17.94 34.51
CA LEU A 514 -17.84 -18.30 33.10
C LEU A 514 -18.37 -19.69 32.72
N GLU A 515 -18.09 -20.67 33.57
CA GLU A 515 -18.54 -22.06 33.40
C GLU A 515 -20.08 -22.16 33.42
N ASN A 516 -20.73 -21.31 34.22
CA ASN A 516 -22.20 -21.27 34.34
C ASN A 516 -22.89 -20.37 33.29
N ILE A 517 -22.17 -19.73 32.35
CA ILE A 517 -22.83 -19.02 31.24
C ILE A 517 -23.68 -20.05 30.45
N PRO A 518 -25.00 -19.85 30.31
CA PRO A 518 -25.86 -20.81 29.64
C PRO A 518 -25.44 -21.03 28.18
N SER A 519 -25.45 -22.28 27.75
CA SER A 519 -25.41 -22.61 26.32
C SER A 519 -26.80 -22.42 25.73
N VAL A 520 -26.88 -21.86 24.52
CA VAL A 520 -28.11 -21.84 23.72
C VAL A 520 -28.03 -22.87 22.60
N GLU A 521 -29.19 -23.26 22.05
CA GLU A 521 -29.28 -24.12 20.86
C GLU A 521 -28.78 -23.41 19.59
#